data_AF-A0A661IK19-F1
#
_entry.id   AF-A0A661IK19-F1
#
_cell.length_a   1.000
_cell.length_b   1.000
_cell.length_c   1.000
_cell.angle_alpha   90.00
_cell.angle_beta   90.00
_cell.angle_gamma   90.00
#
_symmetry.space_group_name_H-M   'P 1'
#
loop_
_entity.id
_entity.type
_entity.pdbx_description
1 polymer ?
#
loop_
_entity_poly.entity_id
_entity_poly.type
_entity_poly.pdbx_seq_one_letter_code
_entity_poly.pdbx_strand_id
1 'polypeptide(L)'
;PWDEKKVKRFRRSVAEKWGQWKDSIDLAPTEWERRLLEFLSARRPSKATFKKAFSFVPREEMLMLMMAYQAFIWNETVKELLQRLGVETFGVPYLLGEHHFWRTIPPEIRDLLEETEVPLPSPRLVPNAPWGEAMEAVLQREGIPGLPSFRTLIKGGVFKASRRRLLLRPEAFEVRISEDELHPGRRAAELSFFLPPGAYATLVIKRLFGTGRPAGDE
;
A
#
# COMPACT_ATOMS: atom_id res chain seq x y z
N PRO A 1 -0.59 -0.47 -25.83
CA PRO A 1 0.12 0.78 -25.41
C PRO A 1 -0.68 1.49 -24.31
N TRP A 2 -0.11 1.59 -23.10
CA TRP A 2 -0.75 2.25 -21.97
C TRP A 2 -0.66 3.77 -22.16
N ASP A 3 -1.77 4.44 -22.48
CA ASP A 3 -1.80 5.89 -22.68
C ASP A 3 -2.07 6.59 -21.34
N GLU A 4 -0.99 6.98 -20.67
CA GLU A 4 -1.03 7.66 -19.38
C GLU A 4 -1.83 8.97 -19.42
N LYS A 5 -1.77 9.72 -20.54
CA LYS A 5 -2.52 10.97 -20.69
C LYS A 5 -4.02 10.69 -20.78
N LYS A 6 -4.42 9.65 -21.51
CA LYS A 6 -5.83 9.23 -21.59
C LYS A 6 -6.34 8.79 -20.21
N VAL A 7 -5.59 7.97 -19.47
CA VAL A 7 -5.95 7.52 -18.11
C VAL A 7 -6.09 8.71 -17.15
N LYS A 8 -5.16 9.67 -17.19
CA LYS A 8 -5.24 10.89 -16.36
C LYS A 8 -6.49 11.72 -16.67
N ARG A 9 -6.81 11.93 -17.96
CA ARG A 9 -8.02 12.65 -18.38
C ARG A 9 -9.30 11.93 -17.94
N PHE A 10 -9.35 10.61 -18.10
CA PHE A 10 -10.48 9.80 -17.65
C PHE A 10 -10.71 9.94 -16.15
N ARG A 11 -9.68 9.70 -15.34
CA ARG A 11 -9.77 9.79 -13.87
C ARG A 11 -10.21 11.18 -13.41
N ARG A 12 -9.68 12.23 -14.02
CA ARG A 12 -10.08 13.61 -13.75
C ARG A 12 -11.56 13.83 -14.05
N SER A 13 -12.02 13.44 -15.24
CA SER A 13 -13.43 13.57 -15.62
C SER A 13 -14.36 12.83 -14.67
N VAL A 14 -14.03 11.59 -14.29
CA VAL A 14 -14.82 10.81 -13.33
C VAL A 14 -14.87 11.48 -11.96
N ALA A 15 -13.76 12.05 -11.48
CA ALA A 15 -13.70 12.74 -10.20
C ALA A 15 -14.52 14.05 -10.20
N GLU A 16 -14.39 14.87 -11.25
CA GLU A 16 -15.09 16.15 -11.37
C GLU A 16 -16.59 15.97 -11.65
N LYS A 17 -16.97 14.90 -12.35
CA LYS A 17 -18.35 14.62 -12.78
C LYS A 17 -18.94 13.39 -12.09
N TRP A 18 -18.59 13.19 -10.83
CA TRP A 18 -19.04 12.03 -10.06
C TRP A 18 -20.58 11.91 -10.08
N GLY A 19 -21.11 10.74 -10.44
CA GLY A 19 -22.55 10.52 -10.61
C GLY A 19 -23.11 10.90 -11.99
N GLN A 20 -22.42 11.72 -12.78
CA GLN A 20 -22.77 12.07 -14.16
C GLN A 20 -22.01 11.19 -15.15
N TRP A 21 -22.21 9.87 -15.03
CA TRP A 21 -21.37 8.85 -15.70
C TRP A 21 -21.32 8.97 -17.22
N LYS A 22 -22.43 9.41 -17.83
CA LYS A 22 -22.56 9.57 -19.29
C LYS A 22 -21.45 10.43 -19.89
N ASP A 23 -21.05 11.47 -19.18
CA ASP A 23 -20.06 12.45 -19.62
C ASP A 23 -18.62 11.90 -19.68
N SER A 24 -18.36 10.75 -19.06
CA SER A 24 -17.02 10.17 -18.96
C SER A 24 -16.87 8.87 -19.78
N ILE A 25 -17.94 8.38 -20.44
CA ILE A 25 -17.95 7.11 -21.17
C ILE A 25 -16.89 7.09 -22.27
N ASP A 26 -16.81 8.15 -23.09
CA ASP A 26 -15.89 8.17 -24.24
C ASP A 26 -14.42 8.36 -23.84
N LEU A 27 -14.18 8.79 -22.61
CA LEU A 27 -12.84 8.92 -22.05
C LEU A 27 -12.31 7.60 -21.50
N ALA A 28 -13.16 6.58 -21.31
CA ALA A 28 -12.79 5.30 -20.73
C ALA A 28 -11.57 4.68 -21.45
N PRO A 29 -10.48 4.38 -20.72
CA PRO A 29 -9.27 3.82 -21.32
C PRO A 29 -9.44 2.34 -21.65
N THR A 30 -10.30 1.61 -20.94
CA THR A 30 -10.60 0.20 -21.18
C THR A 30 -12.08 -0.06 -21.46
N GLU A 31 -12.35 -1.22 -22.08
CA GLU A 31 -13.70 -1.66 -22.41
C GLU A 31 -14.57 -1.90 -21.16
N TRP A 32 -13.98 -2.45 -20.09
CA TRP A 32 -14.76 -2.72 -18.87
C TRP A 32 -15.15 -1.44 -18.14
N GLU A 33 -14.28 -0.41 -18.15
CA GLU A 33 -14.61 0.92 -17.61
C GLU A 33 -15.72 1.58 -18.41
N ARG A 34 -15.67 1.48 -19.75
CA ARG A 34 -16.75 1.98 -20.63
C ARG A 34 -18.08 1.34 -20.27
N ARG A 35 -18.14 0.01 -20.24
CA ARG A 35 -19.35 -0.76 -19.90
C ARG A 35 -19.85 -0.49 -18.49
N LEU A 36 -18.94 -0.29 -17.54
CA LEU A 36 -19.27 0.10 -16.17
C LEU A 36 -19.99 1.44 -16.14
N LEU A 37 -19.44 2.46 -16.82
CA LEU A 37 -20.04 3.79 -16.88
C LEU A 37 -21.36 3.81 -17.65
N GLU A 38 -21.46 3.11 -18.77
CA GLU A 38 -22.71 2.92 -19.51
C GLU A 38 -23.81 2.32 -18.61
N PHE A 39 -23.47 1.24 -17.90
CA PHE A 39 -24.39 0.58 -16.98
C PHE A 39 -24.85 1.50 -15.84
N LEU A 40 -23.92 2.26 -15.25
CA LEU A 40 -24.22 3.21 -14.18
C LEU A 40 -25.02 4.41 -14.70
N SER A 41 -24.78 4.88 -15.93
CA SER A 41 -25.50 6.00 -16.54
C SER A 41 -26.97 5.69 -16.81
N ALA A 42 -27.29 4.42 -17.10
CA ALA A 42 -28.62 3.97 -17.47
C ALA A 42 -29.52 3.60 -16.27
N ARG A 43 -29.00 3.66 -15.03
CA ARG A 43 -29.69 3.12 -13.84
C ARG A 43 -29.61 4.07 -12.67
N ARG A 44 -30.65 4.05 -11.83
CA ARG A 44 -30.62 4.77 -10.55
C ARG A 44 -29.63 4.11 -9.57
N PRO A 45 -28.91 4.90 -8.76
CA PRO A 45 -28.08 4.39 -7.67
C PRO A 45 -28.90 3.51 -6.71
N SER A 46 -28.42 2.28 -6.49
CA SER A 46 -28.99 1.36 -5.51
C SER A 46 -27.96 0.30 -5.15
N LYS A 47 -28.16 -0.40 -4.03
CA LYS A 47 -27.30 -1.52 -3.62
C LYS A 47 -27.18 -2.59 -4.72
N ALA A 48 -28.28 -2.91 -5.40
CA ALA A 48 -28.30 -3.88 -6.49
C ALA A 48 -27.53 -3.36 -7.74
N THR A 49 -27.73 -2.08 -8.08
CA THR A 49 -27.00 -1.41 -9.18
C THR A 49 -25.50 -1.48 -8.92
N PHE A 50 -25.03 -1.05 -7.75
CA PHE A 50 -23.60 -1.06 -7.44
C PHE A 50 -23.01 -2.48 -7.38
N LYS A 51 -23.72 -3.44 -6.77
CA LYS A 51 -23.28 -4.85 -6.78
C LYS A 51 -23.11 -5.39 -8.20
N LYS A 52 -24.01 -5.04 -9.12
CA LYS A 52 -23.89 -5.42 -10.54
C LYS A 52 -22.77 -4.64 -11.24
N ALA A 53 -22.60 -3.36 -10.92
CA ALA A 53 -21.51 -2.54 -11.44
C ALA A 53 -20.13 -3.14 -11.11
N PHE A 54 -19.92 -3.57 -9.86
CA PHE A 54 -18.69 -4.27 -9.44
C PHE A 54 -18.39 -5.54 -10.27
N SER A 55 -19.40 -6.21 -10.83
CA SER A 55 -19.19 -7.41 -11.66
C SER A 55 -18.58 -7.12 -13.04
N PHE A 56 -18.54 -5.86 -13.48
CA PHE A 56 -17.84 -5.49 -14.72
C PHE A 56 -16.34 -5.36 -14.52
N VAL A 57 -15.87 -5.14 -13.30
CA VAL A 57 -14.44 -4.96 -13.06
C VAL A 57 -13.73 -6.32 -13.22
N PRO A 58 -12.66 -6.41 -14.02
CA PRO A 58 -11.92 -7.65 -14.20
C PRO A 58 -11.46 -8.22 -12.87
N ARG A 59 -11.43 -9.54 -12.79
CA ARG A 59 -11.02 -10.25 -11.57
C ARG A 59 -9.62 -9.85 -11.11
N GLU A 60 -8.70 -9.68 -12.04
CA GLU A 60 -7.30 -9.31 -11.76
C GLU A 60 -7.19 -7.92 -11.14
N GLU A 61 -7.92 -6.94 -11.69
CA GLU A 61 -8.01 -5.58 -11.14
C GLU A 61 -8.60 -5.58 -9.72
N MET A 62 -9.68 -6.34 -9.51
CA MET A 62 -10.29 -6.51 -8.19
C MET A 62 -9.31 -7.14 -7.18
N LEU A 63 -8.56 -8.17 -7.59
CA LEU A 63 -7.55 -8.80 -6.74
C LEU A 63 -6.40 -7.85 -6.43
N MET A 64 -5.95 -7.06 -7.41
CA MET A 64 -4.92 -6.05 -7.20
C MET A 64 -5.35 -5.02 -6.15
N LEU A 65 -6.59 -4.50 -6.26
CA LEU A 65 -7.14 -3.56 -5.27
C LEU A 65 -7.24 -4.19 -3.87
N MET A 66 -7.67 -5.45 -3.78
CA MET A 66 -7.70 -6.19 -2.52
C MET A 66 -6.31 -6.36 -1.91
N MET A 67 -5.31 -6.71 -2.71
CA MET A 67 -3.93 -6.89 -2.23
C MET A 67 -3.29 -5.55 -1.84
N ALA A 68 -3.59 -4.47 -2.56
CA ALA A 68 -3.16 -3.12 -2.21
C ALA A 68 -3.74 -2.69 -0.85
N TYR A 69 -5.03 -2.96 -0.61
CA TYR A 69 -5.66 -2.66 0.69
C TYR A 69 -5.07 -3.51 1.83
N GLN A 70 -4.82 -4.81 1.62
CA GLN A 70 -4.10 -5.64 2.60
C GLN A 70 -2.71 -5.08 2.93
N ALA A 71 -1.97 -4.62 1.91
CA ALA A 71 -0.64 -4.06 2.10
C ALA A 71 -0.69 -2.71 2.85
N PHE A 72 -1.72 -1.89 2.60
CA PHE A 72 -1.96 -0.66 3.34
C PHE A 72 -2.16 -0.93 4.84
N ILE A 73 -3.10 -1.82 5.19
CA ILE A 73 -3.33 -2.19 6.59
C ILE A 73 -2.07 -2.76 7.25
N TRP A 74 -1.29 -3.56 6.51
CA TRP A 74 -0.01 -4.07 7.00
C TRP A 74 0.99 -2.95 7.29
N ASN A 75 1.12 -1.96 6.41
CA ASN A 75 2.02 -0.81 6.64
C ASN A 75 1.61 0.00 7.86
N GLU A 76 0.31 0.30 8.01
CA GLU A 76 -0.20 1.02 9.18
C GLU A 76 -0.06 0.20 10.47
N THR A 77 -0.18 -1.13 10.38
CA THR A 77 0.08 -2.04 11.51
C THR A 77 1.54 -1.98 11.95
N VAL A 78 2.48 -1.99 11.01
CA VAL A 78 3.91 -1.86 11.30
C VAL A 78 4.21 -0.50 11.94
N LYS A 79 3.63 0.58 11.42
CA LYS A 79 3.76 1.92 12.01
C LYS A 79 3.29 1.95 13.46
N GLU A 80 2.07 1.48 13.72
CA GLU A 80 1.47 1.41 15.05
C GLU A 80 2.32 0.55 15.99
N LEU A 81 2.80 -0.61 15.53
CA LEU A 81 3.65 -1.51 16.31
C LEU A 81 4.96 -0.84 16.72
N LEU A 82 5.66 -0.20 15.77
CA LEU A 82 6.93 0.48 16.05
C LEU A 82 6.73 1.62 17.07
N GLN A 83 5.64 2.36 16.97
CA GLN A 83 5.29 3.41 17.94
C GLN A 83 5.04 2.84 19.34
N ARG A 84 4.26 1.76 19.46
CA ARG A 84 4.01 1.07 20.75
C ARG A 84 5.29 0.55 21.40
N LEU A 85 6.25 0.14 20.59
CA LEU A 85 7.56 -0.34 21.05
C LEU A 85 8.56 0.80 21.33
N GLY A 86 8.15 2.07 21.17
CA GLY A 86 9.03 3.22 21.41
C GLY A 86 10.18 3.34 20.41
N VAL A 87 10.04 2.76 19.21
CA VAL A 87 11.05 2.86 18.16
C VAL A 87 11.00 4.25 17.53
N GLU A 88 12.14 4.93 17.51
CA GLU A 88 12.27 6.23 16.83
C GLU A 88 12.15 6.03 15.31
N THR A 89 11.17 6.71 14.69
CA THR A 89 10.93 6.62 13.23
C THR A 89 10.93 7.98 12.54
N PHE A 90 11.09 7.96 11.22
CA PHE A 90 10.87 9.12 10.35
C PHE A 90 9.92 8.76 9.21
N GLY A 91 9.06 9.70 8.84
CA GLY A 91 8.05 9.54 7.81
C GLY A 91 8.57 9.96 6.44
N VAL A 92 8.46 9.10 5.43
CA VAL A 92 8.72 9.45 4.02
C VAL A 92 7.39 9.52 3.29
N PRO A 93 7.00 10.68 2.72
CA PRO A 93 5.73 10.84 2.04
C PRO A 93 5.50 9.83 0.90
N TYR A 94 4.26 9.40 0.76
CA TYR A 94 3.76 8.61 -0.37
C TYR A 94 2.28 8.94 -0.67
N LEU A 95 1.68 8.23 -1.63
CA LEU A 95 0.33 8.53 -2.12
C LEU A 95 -0.77 8.53 -1.05
N LEU A 96 -0.66 7.69 -0.01
CA LEU A 96 -1.69 7.53 1.02
C LEU A 96 -1.21 7.96 2.43
N GLY A 97 -0.21 8.82 2.52
CA GLY A 97 0.33 9.31 3.80
C GLY A 97 1.85 9.20 3.85
N GLU A 98 2.39 8.54 4.88
CA GLU A 98 3.84 8.39 5.07
C GLU A 98 4.24 6.94 5.33
N HIS A 99 5.36 6.51 4.73
CA HIS A 99 6.04 5.29 5.16
C HIS A 99 6.96 5.61 6.33
N HIS A 100 6.83 4.87 7.43
CA HIS A 100 7.71 5.04 8.58
C HIS A 100 8.92 4.11 8.49
N PHE A 101 10.09 4.69 8.70
CA PHE A 101 11.36 3.99 8.74
C PHE A 101 12.03 4.20 10.09
N TRP A 102 12.60 3.17 10.69
CA TRP A 102 13.32 3.28 11.97
C TRP A 102 14.63 4.05 11.78
N ARG A 103 14.92 5.00 12.69
CA ARG A 103 16.22 5.69 12.76
C ARG A 103 17.23 4.82 13.49
N THR A 104 16.88 4.49 14.72
CA THR A 104 17.64 3.65 15.64
C THR A 104 16.71 2.55 16.17
N ILE A 105 17.27 1.35 16.37
CA ILE A 105 16.56 0.25 17.02
C ILE A 105 17.19 0.09 18.40
N PRO A 106 16.42 0.27 19.50
CA PRO A 106 16.90 0.02 20.85
C PRO A 106 17.42 -1.42 20.97
N PRO A 107 18.62 -1.66 21.55
CA PRO A 107 19.20 -2.99 21.66
C PRO A 107 18.28 -4.01 22.33
N GLU A 108 17.45 -3.56 23.27
CA GLU A 108 16.58 -4.38 24.12
C GLU A 108 15.42 -5.03 23.34
N ILE A 109 15.03 -4.43 22.21
CA ILE A 109 13.94 -4.93 21.36
C ILE A 109 14.44 -5.39 19.98
N ARG A 110 15.76 -5.37 19.74
CA ARG A 110 16.35 -5.74 18.46
C ARG A 110 15.95 -7.16 18.04
N ASP A 111 16.22 -8.14 18.90
CA ASP A 111 15.96 -9.55 18.60
C ASP A 111 14.47 -9.78 18.36
N LEU A 112 13.61 -9.15 19.17
CA LEU A 112 12.17 -9.16 18.97
C LEU A 112 11.78 -8.68 17.57
N LEU A 113 12.31 -7.53 17.11
CA LEU A 113 11.98 -6.99 15.80
C LEU A 113 12.54 -7.84 14.64
N GLU A 114 13.74 -8.42 14.81
CA GLU A 114 14.39 -9.28 13.81
C GLU A 114 13.65 -10.60 13.62
N GLU A 115 13.11 -11.17 14.71
CA GLU A 115 12.32 -12.41 14.70
C GLU A 115 10.84 -12.19 14.33
N THR A 116 10.34 -10.96 14.45
CA THR A 116 8.92 -10.66 14.20
C THR A 116 8.57 -10.76 12.72
N GLU A 117 7.57 -11.59 12.42
CA GLU A 117 6.88 -11.61 11.14
C GLU A 117 5.44 -11.13 11.29
N VAL A 118 5.11 -10.00 10.67
CA VAL A 118 3.75 -9.47 10.66
C VAL A 118 2.99 -10.09 9.47
N PRO A 119 1.85 -10.77 9.70
CA PRO A 119 1.03 -11.31 8.63
C PRO A 119 0.21 -10.23 7.92
N LEU A 120 -0.13 -10.44 6.65
CA LEU A 120 -1.22 -9.69 6.01
C LEU A 120 -2.55 -9.98 6.73
N PRO A 121 -3.43 -8.97 6.91
CA PRO A 121 -4.70 -9.16 7.60
C PRO A 121 -5.58 -10.15 6.86
N SER A 122 -6.26 -11.03 7.60
CA SER A 122 -7.24 -11.96 7.04
C SER A 122 -8.32 -12.35 8.06
N PRO A 123 -9.52 -12.76 7.61
CA PRO A 123 -10.62 -13.18 8.49
C PRO A 123 -10.33 -14.31 9.46
N ARG A 124 -9.35 -15.17 9.14
CA ARG A 124 -9.04 -16.38 9.89
C ARG A 124 -7.77 -16.23 10.73
N LEU A 125 -7.14 -15.07 10.68
CA LEU A 125 -5.95 -14.78 11.44
C LEU A 125 -6.34 -14.56 12.91
N VAL A 126 -5.64 -15.22 13.82
CA VAL A 126 -5.78 -14.99 15.26
C VAL A 126 -4.72 -13.96 15.65
N PRO A 127 -5.09 -12.79 16.19
CA PRO A 127 -4.14 -11.77 16.61
C PRO A 127 -3.29 -12.28 17.79
N ASN A 128 -1.99 -12.03 17.75
CA ASN A 128 -1.07 -12.36 18.84
C ASN A 128 0.08 -11.35 18.96
N ALA A 129 0.76 -11.36 20.09
CA ALA A 129 1.91 -10.50 20.30
C ALA A 129 3.04 -10.81 19.29
N PRO A 130 3.83 -9.80 18.87
CA PRO A 130 3.73 -8.40 19.29
C PRO A 130 2.78 -7.54 18.42
N TRP A 131 2.31 -8.03 17.27
CA TRP A 131 1.61 -7.20 16.26
C TRP A 131 0.07 -7.17 16.38
N GLY A 132 -0.53 -8.12 17.10
CA GLY A 132 -1.98 -8.36 17.11
C GLY A 132 -2.78 -7.14 17.54
N GLU A 133 -2.42 -6.53 18.67
CA GLU A 133 -3.09 -5.33 19.16
C GLU A 133 -2.93 -4.14 18.22
N ALA A 134 -1.76 -3.99 17.60
CA ALA A 134 -1.51 -2.92 16.63
C ALA A 134 -2.41 -3.10 15.39
N MET A 135 -2.56 -4.32 14.90
CA MET A 135 -3.41 -4.61 13.73
C MET A 135 -4.89 -4.37 14.05
N GLU A 136 -5.36 -4.83 15.21
CA GLU A 136 -6.75 -4.60 15.64
C GLU A 136 -7.03 -3.09 15.79
N ALA A 137 -6.10 -2.31 16.35
CA ALA A 137 -6.24 -0.86 16.45
C ALA A 137 -6.33 -0.18 15.08
N VAL A 138 -5.51 -0.60 14.10
CA VAL A 138 -5.57 -0.10 12.72
C VAL A 138 -6.90 -0.45 12.06
N LEU A 139 -7.39 -1.68 12.21
CA LEU A 139 -8.68 -2.09 11.67
C LEU A 139 -9.82 -1.27 12.25
N GLN A 140 -9.81 -1.02 13.57
CA GLN A 140 -10.81 -0.19 14.22
C GLN A 140 -10.81 1.25 13.70
N ARG A 141 -9.62 1.85 13.48
CA ARG A 141 -9.50 3.18 12.85
C ARG A 141 -10.09 3.21 11.43
N GLU A 142 -9.94 2.12 10.68
CA GLU A 142 -10.52 1.93 9.35
C GLU A 142 -12.02 1.60 9.36
N GLY A 143 -12.65 1.57 10.54
CA GLY A 143 -14.07 1.24 10.70
C GLY A 143 -14.38 -0.25 10.55
N ILE A 144 -13.37 -1.11 10.64
CA ILE A 144 -13.50 -2.57 10.61
C ILE A 144 -13.44 -3.09 12.06
N PRO A 145 -14.50 -3.73 12.58
CA PRO A 145 -14.56 -4.12 14.00
C PRO A 145 -13.44 -5.06 14.47
N GLY A 146 -12.81 -5.79 13.55
CA GLY A 146 -11.64 -6.62 13.81
C GLY A 146 -11.38 -7.63 12.69
N LEU A 147 -10.36 -8.47 12.87
CA LEU A 147 -9.92 -9.42 11.83
C LEU A 147 -11.04 -10.30 11.25
N PRO A 148 -11.94 -10.92 12.04
CA PRO A 148 -13.03 -11.75 11.51
C PRO A 148 -13.95 -11.02 10.51
N SER A 149 -14.05 -9.70 10.62
CA SER A 149 -14.85 -8.81 9.77
C SER A 149 -14.11 -8.33 8.53
N PHE A 150 -12.80 -8.58 8.40
CA PHE A 150 -11.97 -8.19 7.25
C PHE A 150 -12.27 -9.05 6.01
N ARG A 151 -13.49 -8.97 5.48
CA ARG A 151 -14.03 -9.80 4.39
C ARG A 151 -14.39 -8.95 3.18
N THR A 152 -14.51 -9.59 2.02
CA THR A 152 -14.96 -8.95 0.79
C THR A 152 -16.27 -9.54 0.28
N LEU A 153 -17.05 -8.73 -0.41
CA LEU A 153 -18.24 -9.17 -1.14
C LEU A 153 -17.91 -9.65 -2.57
N ILE A 154 -16.65 -9.52 -2.98
CA ILE A 154 -16.18 -9.94 -4.31
C ILE A 154 -16.23 -11.47 -4.39
N LYS A 155 -16.95 -12.00 -5.38
CA LYS A 155 -17.10 -13.44 -5.58
C LYS A 155 -15.74 -14.09 -5.82
N GLY A 156 -15.36 -15.04 -4.96
CA GLY A 156 -14.07 -15.73 -5.02
C GLY A 156 -12.88 -14.88 -4.55
N GLY A 157 -13.12 -13.67 -4.06
CA GLY A 157 -12.12 -12.87 -3.36
C GLY A 157 -11.93 -13.39 -1.95
N VAL A 158 -10.69 -13.75 -1.61
CA VAL A 158 -10.31 -14.19 -0.27
C VAL A 158 -9.03 -13.49 0.12
N PHE A 159 -9.05 -12.82 1.27
CA PHE A 159 -7.84 -12.29 1.88
C PHE A 159 -7.04 -13.44 2.49
N LYS A 160 -5.84 -13.67 1.95
CA LYS A 160 -4.92 -14.71 2.44
C LYS A 160 -3.94 -14.09 3.42
N ALA A 161 -3.69 -14.79 4.53
CA ALA A 161 -2.60 -14.47 5.43
C ALA A 161 -1.29 -14.97 4.81
N SER A 162 -0.38 -14.04 4.56
CA SER A 162 1.02 -14.32 4.21
C SER A 162 1.87 -13.50 5.17
N ARG A 163 2.92 -14.12 5.72
CA ARG A 163 3.81 -13.50 6.68
C ARG A 163 4.90 -12.69 5.96
N ARG A 164 5.26 -11.56 6.55
CA ARG A 164 6.32 -10.68 6.09
C ARG A 164 7.21 -10.33 7.27
N ARG A 165 8.53 -10.44 7.08
CA ARG A 165 9.50 -9.98 8.08
C ARG A 165 9.30 -8.50 8.35
N LEU A 166 9.32 -8.12 9.63
CA LEU A 166 9.19 -6.74 10.06
C LEU A 166 10.44 -5.94 9.65
N LEU A 167 11.61 -6.50 9.93
CA LEU A 167 12.88 -5.93 9.51
C LEU A 167 13.40 -6.61 8.23
N LEU A 168 13.84 -5.76 7.31
CA LEU A 168 14.48 -6.16 6.08
C LEU A 168 15.92 -5.67 6.10
N ARG A 169 16.87 -6.60 6.01
CA ARG A 169 18.29 -6.30 5.86
C ARG A 169 18.75 -6.72 4.46
N PRO A 170 19.18 -5.78 3.61
CA PRO A 170 19.77 -6.14 2.33
C PRO A 170 21.03 -6.98 2.54
N GLU A 171 21.20 -8.01 1.72
CA GLU A 171 22.39 -8.88 1.73
C GLU A 171 23.44 -8.35 0.74
N ALA A 172 24.72 -8.58 1.04
CA ALA A 172 25.86 -8.13 0.23
C ALA A 172 25.76 -6.64 -0.19
N PHE A 173 25.45 -5.77 0.78
CA PHE A 173 25.22 -4.35 0.52
C PHE A 173 26.54 -3.60 0.30
N GLU A 174 26.71 -3.06 -0.91
CA GLU A 174 27.87 -2.28 -1.33
C GLU A 174 27.46 -0.90 -1.84
N VAL A 175 28.32 0.09 -1.60
CA VAL A 175 28.14 1.47 -2.06
C VAL A 175 29.41 1.97 -2.73
N ARG A 176 29.29 2.49 -3.95
CA ARG A 176 30.37 3.19 -4.65
C ARG A 176 29.91 4.62 -4.95
N ILE A 177 30.73 5.59 -4.59
CA ILE A 177 30.45 7.01 -4.89
C ILE A 177 31.47 7.51 -5.92
N SER A 178 30.98 8.09 -7.00
CA SER A 178 31.78 8.66 -8.09
C SER A 178 31.33 10.09 -8.40
N GLU A 179 32.02 10.76 -9.31
CA GLU A 179 31.48 11.95 -9.97
C GLU A 179 30.29 11.55 -10.85
N ASP A 180 29.30 12.45 -10.96
CA ASP A 180 28.13 12.27 -11.83
C ASP A 180 28.45 12.76 -13.24
N GLU A 181 28.61 11.81 -14.17
CA GLU A 181 28.91 12.09 -15.59
C GLU A 181 27.79 12.86 -16.30
N LEU A 182 26.54 12.75 -15.82
CA LEU A 182 25.37 13.43 -16.40
C LEU A 182 25.16 14.82 -15.82
N HIS A 183 25.66 15.08 -14.61
CA HIS A 183 25.45 16.34 -13.90
C HIS A 183 26.78 16.87 -13.31
N PRO A 184 27.51 17.73 -14.05
CA PRO A 184 28.79 18.28 -13.61
C PRO A 184 28.73 18.91 -12.21
N GLY A 185 29.72 18.58 -11.37
CA GLY A 185 29.80 19.05 -9.99
C GLY A 185 28.91 18.30 -9.00
N ARG A 186 28.16 17.28 -9.43
CA ARG A 186 27.41 16.37 -8.55
C ARG A 186 28.15 15.03 -8.40
N ARG A 187 27.73 14.27 -7.39
CA ARG A 187 28.21 12.91 -7.13
C ARG A 187 27.11 11.91 -7.48
N ALA A 188 27.50 10.77 -8.04
CA ALA A 188 26.63 9.62 -8.24
C ALA A 188 26.91 8.56 -7.16
N ALA A 189 25.86 7.85 -6.75
CA ALA A 189 25.93 6.73 -5.80
C ALA A 189 25.40 5.46 -6.46
N GLU A 190 26.27 4.49 -6.65
CA GLU A 190 25.94 3.14 -7.11
C GLU A 190 25.75 2.23 -5.88
N LEU A 191 24.61 1.52 -5.83
CA LEU A 191 24.25 0.62 -4.74
C LEU A 191 24.04 -0.78 -5.30
N SER A 192 24.69 -1.77 -4.69
CA SER A 192 24.54 -3.18 -5.04
C SER A 192 24.10 -3.95 -3.80
N PHE A 193 23.03 -4.73 -3.90
CA PHE A 193 22.51 -5.54 -2.78
C PHE A 193 21.48 -6.56 -3.27
N PHE A 194 21.27 -7.61 -2.48
CA PHE A 194 20.22 -8.60 -2.68
C PHE A 194 19.06 -8.38 -1.71
N LEU A 195 17.85 -8.63 -2.19
CA LEU A 195 16.61 -8.58 -1.42
C LEU A 195 15.85 -9.90 -1.55
N PRO A 196 15.16 -10.34 -0.49
CA PRO A 196 14.27 -11.49 -0.56
C PRO A 196 13.05 -11.19 -1.44
N PRO A 197 12.35 -12.23 -1.94
CA PRO A 197 11.13 -12.05 -2.72
C PRO A 197 10.09 -11.19 -1.99
N GLY A 198 9.45 -10.28 -2.73
CA GLY A 198 8.41 -9.39 -2.19
C GLY A 198 8.92 -8.14 -1.47
N ALA A 199 10.23 -7.98 -1.32
CA ALA A 199 10.85 -6.71 -0.92
C ALA A 199 11.07 -5.80 -2.13
N TYR A 200 11.05 -4.48 -1.89
CA TYR A 200 11.17 -3.46 -2.93
C TYR A 200 12.45 -2.66 -2.72
N ALA A 201 13.31 -2.58 -3.76
CA ALA A 201 14.53 -1.77 -3.73
C ALA A 201 14.26 -0.30 -3.39
N THR A 202 13.10 0.23 -3.81
CA THR A 202 12.67 1.59 -3.50
C THR A 202 12.55 1.87 -2.00
N LEU A 203 12.27 0.86 -1.16
CA LEU A 203 12.26 1.03 0.31
C LEU A 203 13.68 1.21 0.86
N VAL A 204 14.67 0.51 0.31
CA VAL A 204 16.09 0.69 0.67
C VAL A 204 16.54 2.10 0.30
N ILE A 205 16.22 2.55 -0.92
CA ILE A 205 16.54 3.91 -1.38
C ILE A 205 15.87 4.96 -0.48
N LYS A 206 14.57 4.81 -0.19
CA LYS A 206 13.84 5.72 0.70
C LYS A 206 14.42 5.73 2.12
N ARG A 207 14.88 4.59 2.63
CA ARG A 207 15.52 4.51 3.95
C ARG A 207 16.86 5.26 3.99
N LEU A 208 17.64 5.19 2.92
CA LEU A 208 18.98 5.78 2.84
C LEU A 208 18.94 7.29 2.53
N PHE A 209 18.07 7.70 1.61
CA PHE A 209 18.06 9.06 1.05
C PHE A 209 16.76 9.84 1.32
N GLY A 210 15.76 9.20 1.93
CA GLY A 210 14.49 9.85 2.24
C GLY A 210 14.70 10.98 3.24
N THR A 211 14.35 12.20 2.84
CA THR A 211 14.28 13.37 3.73
C THR A 211 12.91 13.38 4.41
N GLY A 212 12.76 12.57 5.46
CA GLY A 212 11.51 12.50 6.20
C GLY A 212 11.41 13.50 7.35
N ARG A 213 10.19 13.94 7.65
CA ARG A 213 9.91 14.67 8.90
C ARG A 213 10.03 13.71 10.09
N PRO A 214 10.47 14.19 11.28
CA PRO A 214 10.38 13.40 12.50
C PRO A 214 8.93 12.96 12.74
N ALA A 215 8.71 11.71 13.17
CA ALA A 215 7.39 11.26 13.56
C ALA A 215 7.01 11.94 14.90
N GLY A 216 6.03 12.86 14.89
CA GLY A 216 5.57 13.57 16.09
C GLY A 216 5.26 15.06 15.89
N ASP A 217 5.59 15.64 14.73
CA ASP A 217 5.21 17.02 14.38
C ASP A 217 3.82 17.01 13.69
N GLU A 218 2.75 16.91 14.47
CA GLU A 218 1.41 17.40 14.07
C GLU A 218 1.18 18.82 14.59
#